data_AF-A0A8C5P043-F1
#
_entry.id   AF-A0A8C5P043-F1
#
_cell.length_a   1.000
_cell.length_b   1.000
_cell.length_c   1.000
_cell.angle_alpha   90.00
_cell.angle_beta   90.00
_cell.angle_gamma   90.00
#
_symmetry.space_group_name_H-M   'P 1'
#
loop_
_entity.id
_entity.type
_entity.pdbx_description
1 polymer ?
#
loop_
_entity_poly.entity_id
_entity_poly.type
_entity_poly.pdbx_seq_one_letter_code
_entity_poly.pdbx_strand_id
1 'polypeptide(L)'
;MTRKARRCLGHLLLSLGMVYLRIGGFSSVVALGASIICNKIPGLAPRQRAICQSRPDAIIVIGEGSQMGLDECQFQFRNGRWNCSALGERTVFGKELKVGSREAAFTYAIIAAGVAHAITAACTQGNLSDCGCDKEKQGQYHRDEGWKWGGCSADIRYGIGFAKVFVDAREIKQNARTLMNLHNNEAGRKILEENMKLECKCHGVSGSCTTKTCWTTLPQFRELGYVLKDKYNEAVHVEPVRASRNKRPTFLKIKKPLSYRKPMDTDLVYIEKSPNYCEEDPVTGSVGTQGRACNKTAPQASGCDLMCCGRGYNTHQYARVWQCNCKFHWCCYVKCNTCSERTEMYTCK
;
A
#
# COMPACT_ATOMS: atom_id res chain seq x y z
N MET A 1 29.39 37.82 -45.52
CA MET A 1 29.96 37.28 -44.26
C MET A 1 31.37 36.77 -44.50
N THR A 2 32.35 37.32 -43.77
CA THR A 2 33.78 36.96 -43.85
C THR A 2 34.03 35.52 -43.39
N ARG A 3 35.05 34.83 -43.92
CA ARG A 3 35.40 33.43 -43.59
C ARG A 3 35.57 33.16 -42.08
N LYS A 4 35.98 34.18 -41.29
CA LYS A 4 36.04 34.11 -39.82
C LYS A 4 34.66 33.97 -39.16
N ALA A 5 33.61 34.63 -39.68
CA ALA A 5 32.27 34.56 -39.13
C ALA A 5 31.61 33.17 -39.32
N ARG A 6 31.90 32.48 -40.44
CA ARG A 6 31.40 31.11 -40.68
C ARG A 6 32.04 30.07 -39.75
N ARG A 7 33.33 30.21 -39.43
CA ARG A 7 34.03 29.34 -38.47
C ARG A 7 33.50 29.53 -37.05
N CYS A 8 33.22 30.77 -36.65
CA CYS A 8 32.69 31.06 -35.31
C CYS A 8 31.26 30.52 -35.12
N LEU A 9 30.41 30.64 -36.16
CA LEU A 9 29.04 30.09 -36.13
C LEU A 9 29.02 28.56 -36.08
N GLY A 10 29.95 27.90 -36.81
CA GLY A 10 30.11 26.44 -36.78
C GLY A 10 30.53 25.92 -35.41
N HIS A 11 31.45 26.60 -34.72
CA HIS A 11 31.86 26.21 -33.36
C HIS A 11 30.76 26.44 -32.31
N LEU A 12 29.93 27.48 -32.48
CA LEU A 12 28.77 27.73 -31.62
C LEU A 12 27.66 26.67 -31.80
N LEU A 13 27.40 26.22 -33.04
CA LEU A 13 26.43 25.17 -33.31
C LEU A 13 26.92 23.79 -32.84
N LEU A 14 28.22 23.50 -32.95
CA LEU A 14 28.84 22.27 -32.44
C LEU A 14 28.85 22.21 -30.91
N SER A 15 29.05 23.34 -30.23
CA SER A 15 28.97 23.40 -28.77
C SER A 15 27.52 23.32 -28.26
N LEU A 16 26.55 23.95 -28.95
CA LEU A 16 25.12 23.76 -28.67
C LEU A 16 24.65 22.32 -28.91
N GLY A 17 25.14 21.66 -29.96
CA GLY A 17 24.85 20.24 -30.25
C GLY A 17 25.43 19.27 -29.22
N MET A 18 26.65 19.51 -28.72
CA MET A 18 27.24 18.71 -27.64
C MET A 18 26.59 18.97 -26.28
N VAL A 19 26.10 20.18 -26.03
CA VAL A 19 25.30 20.50 -24.83
C VAL A 19 23.93 19.80 -24.89
N TYR A 20 23.29 19.73 -26.05
CA TYR A 20 22.04 18.96 -26.23
C TYR A 20 22.23 17.45 -26.06
N LEU A 21 23.39 16.89 -26.47
CA LEU A 21 23.70 15.47 -26.22
C LEU A 21 24.05 15.18 -24.75
N ARG A 22 24.59 16.16 -24.00
CA ARG A 22 24.90 16.00 -22.57
C ARG A 22 23.72 16.26 -21.64
N ILE A 23 22.69 16.97 -22.10
CA ILE A 23 21.43 17.16 -21.36
C ILE A 23 20.46 16.04 -21.77
N GLY A 24 20.73 14.83 -21.28
CA GLY A 24 19.72 13.83 -20.96
C GLY A 24 18.69 13.46 -22.04
N GLY A 25 19.12 13.24 -23.28
CA GLY A 25 18.29 12.51 -24.24
C GLY A 25 18.14 11.06 -23.78
N PHE A 26 17.02 10.72 -23.14
CA PHE A 26 16.62 9.32 -22.99
C PHE A 26 16.68 8.66 -24.38
N SER A 27 17.40 7.54 -24.48
CA SER A 27 17.53 6.81 -25.76
C SER A 27 16.12 6.55 -26.32
N SER A 28 15.87 6.96 -27.57
CA SER A 28 14.55 6.86 -28.21
C SER A 28 13.98 5.44 -28.21
N VAL A 29 14.85 4.42 -28.14
CA VAL A 29 14.49 3.00 -28.02
C VAL A 29 13.90 2.68 -26.64
N VAL A 30 14.46 3.24 -25.56
CA VAL A 30 13.94 3.07 -24.19
C VAL A 30 12.60 3.79 -24.01
N ALA A 31 12.46 4.98 -24.60
CA ALA A 31 11.21 5.73 -24.62
C ALA A 31 10.08 5.00 -25.38
N LEU A 32 10.40 4.35 -26.52
CA LEU A 32 9.45 3.50 -27.24
C LEU A 32 9.03 2.29 -26.39
N GLY A 33 9.98 1.60 -25.74
CA GLY A 33 9.70 0.44 -24.89
C GLY A 33 8.78 0.76 -23.69
N ALA A 34 9.07 1.86 -23.00
CA ALA A 34 8.26 2.34 -21.87
C ALA A 34 6.81 2.67 -22.29
N SER A 35 6.65 3.37 -23.43
CA SER A 35 5.33 3.74 -23.94
C SER A 35 4.46 2.52 -24.26
N ILE A 36 5.05 1.45 -24.81
CA ILE A 36 4.34 0.22 -25.17
C ILE A 36 3.89 -0.53 -23.91
N ILE A 37 4.76 -0.65 -22.90
CA ILE A 37 4.44 -1.35 -21.65
C ILE A 37 3.34 -0.61 -20.89
N CYS A 38 3.52 0.69 -20.66
CA CYS A 38 2.56 1.51 -19.91
C CYS A 38 1.19 1.62 -20.61
N ASN A 39 1.16 1.55 -21.95
CA ASN A 39 -0.09 1.54 -22.70
C ASN A 39 -0.85 0.22 -22.60
N LYS A 40 -0.16 -0.90 -22.34
CA LYS A 40 -0.80 -2.22 -22.21
C LYS A 40 -1.26 -2.58 -20.80
N ILE A 41 -0.79 -1.88 -19.77
CA ILE A 41 -1.23 -2.13 -18.38
C ILE A 41 -2.71 -1.72 -18.24
N PRO A 42 -3.62 -2.68 -17.97
CA PRO A 42 -5.02 -2.37 -17.78
C PRO A 42 -5.22 -1.64 -16.44
N GLY A 43 -6.24 -0.79 -16.36
CA GLY A 43 -6.60 -0.08 -15.13
C GLY A 43 -5.79 1.19 -14.82
N LEU A 44 -4.72 1.51 -15.55
CA LEU A 44 -4.01 2.79 -15.36
C LEU A 44 -4.84 3.98 -15.87
N ALA A 45 -5.04 4.97 -15.01
CA ALA A 45 -5.61 6.27 -15.40
C ALA A 45 -4.66 7.05 -16.33
N PRO A 46 -5.14 7.99 -17.18
CA PRO A 46 -4.29 8.73 -18.12
C PRO A 46 -3.08 9.42 -17.47
N ARG A 47 -3.26 10.05 -16.30
CA ARG A 47 -2.15 10.67 -15.55
C ARG A 47 -1.16 9.65 -14.98
N GLN A 48 -1.65 8.50 -14.50
CA GLN A 48 -0.78 7.39 -14.05
C GLN A 48 0.04 6.83 -15.22
N ARG A 49 -0.53 6.81 -16.42
CA ARG A 49 0.16 6.39 -17.65
C ARG A 49 1.32 7.31 -18.02
N ALA A 50 1.13 8.62 -17.90
CA ALA A 50 2.19 9.59 -18.12
C ALA A 50 3.34 9.41 -17.11
N ILE A 51 3.02 9.16 -15.83
CA ILE A 51 4.03 8.88 -14.79
C ILE A 51 4.78 7.57 -15.09
N CYS A 52 4.07 6.52 -15.51
CA CYS A 52 4.67 5.26 -15.93
C CYS A 52 5.62 5.45 -17.11
N GLN A 53 5.26 6.28 -18.09
CA GLN A 53 6.13 6.56 -19.24
C GLN A 53 7.40 7.32 -18.83
N SER A 54 7.33 8.21 -17.84
CA SER A 54 8.51 8.91 -17.31
C SER A 54 9.37 8.05 -16.39
N ARG A 55 8.76 7.11 -15.66
CA ARG A 55 9.40 6.26 -14.65
C ARG A 55 8.94 4.80 -14.82
N PRO A 56 9.33 4.14 -15.92
CA PRO A 56 8.91 2.77 -16.21
C PRO A 56 9.60 1.74 -15.29
N ASP A 57 10.74 2.09 -14.70
CA ASP A 57 11.43 1.32 -13.66
C ASP A 57 10.56 1.16 -12.40
N ALA A 58 9.83 2.22 -12.02
CA ALA A 58 9.02 2.22 -10.82
C ALA A 58 7.71 1.43 -10.94
N ILE A 59 7.18 1.21 -12.15
CA ILE A 59 5.82 0.63 -12.30
C ILE A 59 5.69 -0.78 -11.74
N ILE A 60 6.75 -1.57 -11.80
CA ILE A 60 6.79 -2.93 -11.25
C ILE A 60 6.69 -2.85 -9.73
N VAL A 61 7.52 -2.01 -9.10
CA VAL A 61 7.53 -1.79 -7.65
C VAL A 61 6.19 -1.24 -7.15
N ILE A 62 5.55 -0.33 -7.91
CA ILE A 62 4.20 0.16 -7.59
C ILE A 62 3.19 -0.99 -7.60
N GLY A 63 3.28 -1.87 -8.61
CA GLY A 63 2.41 -3.05 -8.71
C GLY A 63 2.59 -3.99 -7.52
N GLU A 64 3.83 -4.28 -7.15
CA GLU A 64 4.17 -5.09 -5.97
C GLU A 64 3.64 -4.44 -4.67
N GLY A 65 3.84 -3.14 -4.48
CA GLY A 65 3.33 -2.42 -3.31
C GLY A 65 1.80 -2.38 -3.24
N SER A 66 1.14 -2.24 -4.38
CA SER A 66 -0.32 -2.28 -4.45
C SER A 66 -0.85 -3.69 -4.15
N GLN A 67 -0.19 -4.74 -4.67
CA GLN A 67 -0.53 -6.14 -4.36
C GLN A 67 -0.30 -6.45 -2.88
N MET A 68 0.82 -6.00 -2.31
CA MET A 68 1.09 -6.11 -0.87
C MET A 68 -0.04 -5.50 -0.03
N GLY A 69 -0.54 -4.33 -0.43
CA GLY A 69 -1.71 -3.70 0.20
C GLY A 69 -2.98 -4.53 0.10
N LEU A 70 -3.25 -5.13 -1.05
CA LEU A 70 -4.43 -6.00 -1.28
C LEU A 70 -4.34 -7.31 -0.49
N ASP A 71 -3.18 -7.95 -0.46
CA ASP A 71 -2.95 -9.19 0.29
C ASP A 71 -3.13 -8.95 1.79
N GLU A 72 -2.62 -7.82 2.30
CA GLU A 72 -2.83 -7.45 3.69
C GLU A 72 -4.28 -7.08 3.98
N CYS A 73 -4.98 -6.44 3.04
CA CYS A 73 -6.41 -6.20 3.15
C CYS A 73 -7.22 -7.49 3.25
N GLN A 74 -6.95 -8.47 2.38
CA GLN A 74 -7.58 -9.79 2.45
C GLN A 74 -7.24 -10.50 3.76
N PHE A 75 -5.99 -10.40 4.23
CA PHE A 75 -5.60 -10.94 5.52
C PHE A 75 -6.40 -10.32 6.67
N GLN A 76 -6.47 -8.99 6.77
CA GLN A 76 -7.17 -8.29 7.84
C GLN A 76 -8.68 -8.56 7.84
N PHE A 77 -9.27 -8.81 6.67
CA PHE A 77 -10.70 -9.03 6.50
C PHE A 77 -11.11 -10.48 6.23
N ARG A 78 -10.20 -11.46 6.35
CA ARG A 78 -10.43 -12.89 6.06
C ARG A 78 -11.66 -13.49 6.76
N ASN A 79 -11.93 -13.03 7.98
CA ASN A 79 -13.03 -13.49 8.83
C ASN A 79 -14.24 -12.55 8.84
N GLY A 80 -14.24 -11.49 8.03
CA GLY A 80 -15.37 -10.56 7.88
C GLY A 80 -16.26 -10.93 6.71
N ARG A 81 -17.52 -10.48 6.71
CA ARG A 81 -18.47 -10.68 5.59
C ARG A 81 -17.95 -10.06 4.28
N TRP A 82 -17.35 -8.88 4.38
CA TRP A 82 -16.50 -8.34 3.32
C TRP A 82 -15.07 -8.78 3.60
N ASN A 83 -14.43 -9.43 2.61
CA ASN A 83 -13.09 -10.04 2.73
C ASN A 83 -12.07 -9.46 1.74
N CYS A 84 -12.34 -8.29 1.16
CA CYS A 84 -11.46 -7.62 0.20
C CYS A 84 -11.24 -8.38 -1.14
N SER A 85 -11.93 -9.50 -1.38
CA SER A 85 -11.77 -10.32 -2.61
C SER A 85 -12.30 -9.63 -3.88
N ALA A 86 -13.33 -8.79 -3.75
CA ALA A 86 -13.94 -8.09 -4.87
C ALA A 86 -12.98 -7.19 -5.65
N LEU A 87 -11.78 -6.91 -5.13
CA LEU A 87 -10.77 -6.03 -5.73
C LEU A 87 -9.73 -6.77 -6.58
N GLY A 88 -9.57 -8.10 -6.44
CA GLY A 88 -8.47 -8.86 -7.03
C GLY A 88 -8.69 -9.42 -8.44
N GLU A 89 -9.92 -9.44 -8.95
CA GLU A 89 -10.25 -10.29 -10.11
C GLU A 89 -9.87 -9.76 -11.50
N ARG A 90 -9.47 -8.49 -11.67
CA ARG A 90 -9.19 -7.97 -13.02
C ARG A 90 -7.94 -7.11 -13.18
N THR A 91 -7.54 -6.28 -12.20
CA THR A 91 -6.24 -5.57 -12.18
C THR A 91 -6.01 -4.89 -10.85
N VAL A 92 -4.76 -4.87 -10.37
CA VAL A 92 -4.31 -4.14 -9.17
C VAL A 92 -4.60 -2.62 -9.25
N PHE A 93 -4.69 -2.05 -10.46
CA PHE A 93 -4.87 -0.61 -10.66
C PHE A 93 -6.32 -0.15 -10.93
N GLY A 94 -7.24 -1.04 -11.31
CA GLY A 94 -8.46 -0.64 -12.03
C GLY A 94 -9.82 -0.83 -11.35
N LYS A 95 -9.90 -1.49 -10.18
CA LYS A 95 -11.19 -1.73 -9.52
C LYS A 95 -11.29 -0.93 -8.22
N GLU A 96 -12.24 0.00 -8.19
CA GLU A 96 -12.57 0.82 -7.02
C GLU A 96 -13.89 0.34 -6.41
N LEU A 97 -14.00 0.35 -5.08
CA LEU A 97 -15.30 0.21 -4.43
C LEU A 97 -16.18 1.41 -4.78
N LYS A 98 -17.38 1.14 -5.31
CA LYS A 98 -18.31 2.20 -5.74
C LYS A 98 -18.80 3.03 -4.55
N VAL A 99 -19.10 2.37 -3.43
CA VAL A 99 -19.60 3.00 -2.20
C VAL A 99 -18.45 3.63 -1.42
N GLY A 100 -18.63 4.86 -0.95
CA GLY A 100 -17.70 5.55 -0.04
C GLY A 100 -17.79 5.05 1.40
N SER A 101 -17.66 3.73 1.60
CA SER A 101 -17.81 3.03 2.88
C SER A 101 -16.52 3.00 3.72
N ARG A 102 -16.61 2.44 4.94
CA ARG A 102 -15.43 2.19 5.79
C ARG A 102 -14.43 1.23 5.13
N GLU A 103 -14.92 0.22 4.43
CA GLU A 103 -14.07 -0.77 3.74
C GLU A 103 -13.31 -0.12 2.58
N ALA A 104 -13.95 0.84 1.89
CA ALA A 104 -13.26 1.68 0.94
C ALA A 104 -12.18 2.53 1.62
N ALA A 105 -12.49 3.20 2.73
CA ALA A 105 -11.51 4.02 3.45
C ALA A 105 -10.22 3.24 3.79
N PHE A 106 -10.38 2.03 4.34
CA PHE A 106 -9.24 1.15 4.62
C PHE A 106 -8.49 0.74 3.36
N THR A 107 -9.20 0.37 2.29
CA THR A 107 -8.58 -0.06 1.01
C THR A 107 -7.68 1.04 0.42
N TYR A 108 -8.16 2.28 0.38
CA TYR A 108 -7.37 3.41 -0.13
C TYR A 108 -6.12 3.65 0.74
N ALA A 109 -6.28 3.61 2.07
CA ALA A 109 -5.17 3.79 2.99
C ALA A 109 -4.10 2.69 2.89
N ILE A 110 -4.49 1.41 2.91
CA ILE A 110 -3.54 0.29 2.87
C ILE A 110 -2.82 0.18 1.52
N ILE A 111 -3.50 0.48 0.40
CA ILE A 111 -2.86 0.50 -0.92
C ILE A 111 -1.87 1.67 -1.03
N ALA A 112 -2.26 2.88 -0.60
CA ALA A 112 -1.37 4.03 -0.62
C ALA A 112 -0.13 3.82 0.26
N ALA A 113 -0.32 3.22 1.44
CA ALA A 113 0.77 2.80 2.31
C ALA A 113 1.64 1.70 1.67
N GLY A 114 1.03 0.71 1.03
CA GLY A 114 1.74 -0.37 0.32
C GLY A 114 2.64 0.14 -0.81
N VAL A 115 2.16 1.08 -1.62
CA VAL A 115 2.98 1.71 -2.67
C VAL A 115 4.13 2.52 -2.06
N ALA A 116 3.87 3.33 -1.03
CA ALA A 116 4.92 4.10 -0.37
C ALA A 116 5.99 3.20 0.27
N HIS A 117 5.55 2.12 0.93
CA HIS A 117 6.42 1.12 1.55
C HIS A 117 7.31 0.43 0.51
N ALA A 118 6.73 -0.08 -0.57
CA ALA A 118 7.48 -0.78 -1.62
C ALA A 118 8.48 0.15 -2.34
N ILE A 119 8.11 1.39 -2.66
CA ILE A 119 9.03 2.35 -3.27
C ILE A 119 10.19 2.67 -2.32
N THR A 120 9.92 2.96 -1.05
CA THR A 120 10.98 3.21 -0.07
C THR A 120 11.90 1.99 0.10
N ALA A 121 11.35 0.78 0.14
CA ALA A 121 12.13 -0.45 0.23
C ALA A 121 13.01 -0.68 -1.02
N ALA A 122 12.47 -0.41 -2.22
CA ALA A 122 13.24 -0.55 -3.45
C ALA A 122 14.37 0.49 -3.53
N CYS A 123 14.14 1.72 -3.05
CA CYS A 123 15.18 2.74 -2.94
C CYS A 123 16.31 2.34 -1.99
N THR A 124 15.99 1.78 -0.81
CA THR A 124 17.03 1.35 0.15
C THR A 124 17.83 0.15 -0.33
N GLN A 125 17.20 -0.73 -1.12
CA GLN A 125 17.87 -1.89 -1.72
C GLN A 125 18.68 -1.55 -2.97
N GLY A 126 18.52 -0.34 -3.53
CA GLY A 126 19.17 0.07 -4.78
C GLY A 126 18.51 -0.50 -6.05
N ASN A 127 17.25 -0.94 -5.97
CA ASN A 127 16.49 -1.47 -7.11
C ASN A 127 15.88 -0.37 -7.99
N LEU A 128 15.93 0.90 -7.56
CA LEU A 128 15.48 2.07 -8.32
C LEU A 128 16.64 3.04 -8.51
N SER A 129 16.79 3.58 -9.72
CA SER A 129 17.96 4.41 -10.10
C SER A 129 17.94 5.82 -9.51
N ASP A 130 16.75 6.39 -9.32
CA ASP A 130 16.59 7.82 -9.03
C ASP A 130 16.40 8.10 -7.53
N CYS A 131 16.73 7.14 -6.67
CA CYS A 131 16.63 7.27 -5.22
C CYS A 131 17.65 6.38 -4.51
N GLY A 132 17.74 6.51 -3.19
CA GLY A 132 18.66 5.73 -2.36
C GLY A 132 18.34 5.86 -0.88
N CYS A 133 19.34 5.62 -0.04
CA CYS A 133 19.24 5.79 1.40
C CYS A 133 19.13 7.27 1.79
N ASP A 134 18.42 7.53 2.89
CA ASP A 134 18.45 8.83 3.56
C ASP A 134 19.82 9.08 4.18
N LYS A 135 20.40 10.24 3.86
CA LYS A 135 21.75 10.65 4.29
C LYS A 135 21.74 11.75 5.35
N GLU A 136 20.58 12.31 5.71
CA GLU A 136 20.51 13.49 6.60
C GLU A 136 21.20 13.28 7.95
N LYS A 137 21.04 12.10 8.54
CA LYS A 137 21.59 11.77 9.87
C LYS A 137 22.86 10.92 9.80
N GLN A 138 23.35 10.59 8.60
CA GLN A 138 24.43 9.63 8.43
C GLN A 138 25.73 10.13 9.10
N GLY A 139 26.33 9.30 9.96
CA GLY A 139 27.57 9.63 10.67
C GLY A 139 27.40 10.50 11.93
N GLN A 140 26.18 10.92 12.27
CA GLN A 140 25.92 11.65 13.52
C GLN A 140 25.99 10.70 14.74
N TYR A 141 26.54 11.18 15.85
CA TYR A 141 26.64 10.43 17.10
C TYR A 141 25.58 10.89 18.10
N HIS A 142 24.78 9.96 18.61
CA HIS A 142 23.77 10.24 19.62
C HIS A 142 24.40 10.13 21.01
N ARG A 143 24.81 11.27 21.60
CA ARG A 143 25.56 11.31 22.87
C ARG A 143 24.79 10.70 24.04
N ASP A 144 23.49 10.94 24.12
CA ASP A 144 22.68 10.54 25.27
C ASP A 144 22.38 9.03 25.29
N GLU A 145 22.46 8.35 24.14
CA GLU A 145 22.11 6.93 24.01
C GLU A 145 23.29 6.02 23.61
N GLY A 146 24.48 6.60 23.41
CA GLY A 146 25.72 5.86 23.20
C GLY A 146 25.82 5.09 21.87
N TRP A 147 25.15 5.57 20.81
CA TRP A 147 25.18 4.93 19.48
C TRP A 147 25.36 5.93 18.34
N LYS A 148 25.78 5.42 17.18
CA LYS A 148 26.02 6.24 15.97
C LYS A 148 25.06 5.88 14.83
N TRP A 149 24.65 6.89 14.07
CA TRP A 149 23.94 6.69 12.81
C TRP A 149 24.88 6.09 11.77
N GLY A 150 24.42 5.06 11.08
CA GLY A 150 25.14 4.44 9.97
C GLY A 150 24.23 3.53 9.16
N GLY A 151 24.79 2.67 8.31
CA GLY A 151 23.99 1.82 7.43
C GLY A 151 23.22 2.62 6.36
N CYS A 152 22.10 2.06 5.91
CA CYS A 152 21.21 2.66 4.92
C CYS A 152 19.85 2.96 5.58
N SER A 153 19.64 4.20 5.99
CA SER A 153 18.34 4.63 6.50
C SER A 153 17.32 4.72 5.36
N ALA A 154 16.09 4.28 5.62
CA ALA A 154 15.00 4.33 4.67
C ALA A 154 14.47 5.75 4.45
N ASP A 155 14.53 6.24 3.21
CA ASP A 155 13.96 7.54 2.82
C ASP A 155 12.44 7.40 2.59
N ILE A 156 11.68 7.47 3.68
CA ILE A 156 10.23 7.40 3.64
C ILE A 156 9.61 8.62 2.94
N ARG A 157 10.25 9.79 2.99
CA ARG A 157 9.74 11.02 2.38
C ARG A 157 9.70 10.89 0.86
N TYR A 158 10.74 10.31 0.26
CA TYR A 158 10.75 9.99 -1.17
C TYR A 158 9.61 9.03 -1.54
N GLY A 159 9.45 7.93 -0.81
CA GLY A 159 8.41 6.93 -1.09
C GLY A 159 7.00 7.50 -0.95
N ILE A 160 6.73 8.28 0.10
CA ILE A 160 5.46 9.00 0.27
C ILE A 160 5.23 9.99 -0.87
N GLY A 161 6.23 10.79 -1.23
CA GLY A 161 6.14 11.75 -2.33
C GLY A 161 5.81 11.09 -3.66
N PHE A 162 6.51 10.00 -3.99
CA PHE A 162 6.24 9.23 -5.21
C PHE A 162 4.85 8.60 -5.19
N ALA A 163 4.49 7.91 -4.09
CA ALA A 163 3.19 7.27 -3.93
C ALA A 163 2.04 8.29 -4.02
N LYS A 164 2.22 9.49 -3.46
CA LYS A 164 1.26 10.60 -3.58
C LYS A 164 1.05 11.00 -5.03
N VAL A 165 2.13 11.24 -5.78
CA VAL A 165 2.04 11.61 -7.20
C VAL A 165 1.34 10.53 -8.03
N PHE A 166 1.63 9.25 -7.79
CA PHE A 166 1.08 8.15 -8.59
C PHE A 166 -0.32 7.70 -8.15
N VAL A 167 -0.53 7.41 -6.86
CA VAL A 167 -1.79 6.87 -6.34
C VAL A 167 -2.90 7.91 -6.48
N ASP A 168 -2.61 9.17 -6.18
CA ASP A 168 -3.61 10.25 -6.22
C ASP A 168 -3.88 10.74 -7.66
N ALA A 169 -3.06 10.37 -8.65
CA ALA A 169 -3.23 10.79 -10.05
C ALA A 169 -4.55 10.33 -10.69
N ARG A 170 -5.22 9.32 -10.14
CA ARG A 170 -6.56 8.87 -10.57
C ARG A 170 -7.69 9.78 -10.07
N GLU A 171 -7.45 10.52 -9.00
CA GLU A 171 -8.44 11.34 -8.30
C GLU A 171 -8.65 12.70 -8.98
N ILE A 172 -9.24 12.67 -10.18
CA ILE A 172 -9.38 13.86 -11.04
C ILE A 172 -10.67 14.64 -10.74
N LYS A 173 -11.73 13.95 -10.29
CA LYS A 173 -13.05 14.57 -10.09
C LYS A 173 -13.06 15.45 -8.85
N GLN A 174 -13.79 16.56 -8.89
CA GLN A 174 -13.97 17.44 -7.72
C GLN A 174 -15.28 17.13 -7.00
N ASN A 175 -15.35 15.96 -6.35
CA ASN A 175 -16.52 15.51 -5.60
C ASN A 175 -16.15 15.03 -4.19
N ALA A 176 -17.15 14.75 -3.37
CA ALA A 176 -16.95 14.33 -1.98
C ALA A 176 -16.19 12.99 -1.88
N ARG A 177 -16.39 12.09 -2.85
CA ARG A 177 -15.70 10.80 -2.93
C ARG A 177 -14.20 10.99 -3.14
N THR A 178 -13.80 11.87 -4.05
CA THR A 178 -12.38 12.17 -4.29
C THR A 178 -11.72 12.81 -3.06
N LEU A 179 -12.40 13.73 -2.36
CA LEU A 179 -11.87 14.26 -1.09
C LEU A 179 -11.65 13.15 -0.06
N MET A 180 -12.57 12.19 0.01
CA MET A 180 -12.47 11.04 0.93
C MET A 180 -11.31 10.11 0.53
N ASN A 181 -11.15 9.83 -0.77
CA ASN A 181 -10.06 9.00 -1.30
C ASN A 181 -8.70 9.63 -0.99
N LEU A 182 -8.52 10.91 -1.32
CA LEU A 182 -7.28 11.65 -1.07
C LEU A 182 -6.95 11.71 0.42
N HIS A 183 -7.93 11.94 1.29
CA HIS A 183 -7.74 11.91 2.74
C HIS A 183 -7.24 10.55 3.21
N ASN A 184 -7.92 9.47 2.83
CA ASN A 184 -7.55 8.12 3.26
C ASN A 184 -6.19 7.66 2.69
N ASN A 185 -5.88 8.03 1.44
CA ASN A 185 -4.55 7.80 0.86
C ASN A 185 -3.46 8.47 1.70
N GLU A 186 -3.68 9.74 2.10
CA GLU A 186 -2.75 10.46 2.94
C GLU A 186 -2.65 9.86 4.34
N ALA A 187 -3.77 9.47 4.94
CA ALA A 187 -3.80 8.80 6.24
C ALA A 187 -2.95 7.52 6.24
N GLY A 188 -3.07 6.70 5.20
CA GLY A 188 -2.23 5.50 5.03
C GLY A 188 -0.75 5.82 4.96
N ARG A 189 -0.36 6.82 4.16
CA ARG A 189 1.03 7.27 4.04
C ARG A 189 1.56 7.86 5.34
N LYS A 190 0.74 8.61 6.06
CA LYS A 190 1.10 9.24 7.33
C LYS A 190 1.30 8.21 8.44
N ILE A 191 0.40 7.24 8.54
CA ILE A 191 0.53 6.13 9.51
C ILE A 191 1.80 5.32 9.22
N LEU A 192 2.16 5.10 7.95
CA LEU A 192 3.43 4.47 7.60
C LEU A 192 4.63 5.29 8.09
N GLU A 193 4.63 6.61 7.88
CA GLU A 193 5.68 7.53 8.34
C GLU A 193 5.87 7.48 9.86
N GLU A 194 4.77 7.48 10.62
CA GLU A 194 4.77 7.46 12.08
C GLU A 194 5.21 6.12 12.68
N ASN A 195 5.15 5.04 11.90
CA ASN A 195 5.52 3.69 12.33
C ASN A 195 6.90 3.23 11.82
N MET A 196 7.72 4.15 11.30
CA MET A 196 9.13 3.87 10.99
C MET A 196 9.89 3.43 12.24
N LYS A 197 10.77 2.43 12.11
CA LYS A 197 11.48 1.85 13.24
C LYS A 197 12.96 2.23 13.23
N LEU A 198 13.55 2.36 14.42
CA LEU A 198 14.99 2.43 14.58
C LEU A 198 15.52 1.00 14.80
N GLU A 199 16.35 0.50 13.88
CA GLU A 199 17.05 -0.76 14.04
C GLU A 199 18.53 -0.51 14.31
N CYS A 200 19.11 -1.34 15.18
CA CYS A 200 20.50 -1.23 15.60
C CYS A 200 21.23 -2.56 15.46
N LYS A 201 22.48 -2.51 15.00
CA LYS A 201 23.40 -3.65 15.02
C LYS A 201 24.57 -3.40 15.97
N CYS A 202 24.84 -4.41 16.79
CA CYS A 202 25.94 -4.39 17.75
C CYS A 202 27.23 -4.93 17.12
N HIS A 203 28.35 -4.27 17.41
CA HIS A 203 29.67 -4.56 16.83
C HIS A 203 30.76 -4.81 17.88
N GLY A 204 30.41 -5.00 19.15
CA GLY A 204 31.38 -5.26 20.20
C GLY A 204 31.93 -6.69 20.18
N VAL A 205 33.03 -6.90 20.90
CA VAL A 205 33.69 -8.22 21.04
C VAL A 205 32.67 -9.26 21.49
N SER A 206 32.70 -10.44 20.85
CA SER A 206 31.76 -11.56 21.09
C SER A 206 30.27 -11.19 20.95
N GLY A 207 29.93 -10.19 20.12
CA GLY A 207 28.55 -9.76 19.91
C GLY A 207 28.01 -8.78 20.96
N SER A 208 28.86 -8.23 21.82
CA SER A 208 28.47 -7.22 22.80
C SER A 208 27.98 -5.92 22.13
N CYS A 209 27.09 -5.19 22.80
CA CYS A 209 26.49 -3.93 22.31
C CYS A 209 27.20 -2.65 22.81
N THR A 210 28.47 -2.76 23.21
CA THR A 210 29.28 -1.60 23.67
C THR A 210 29.46 -0.54 22.60
N THR A 211 29.45 -0.94 21.32
CA THR A 211 29.30 -0.06 20.18
C THR A 211 28.19 -0.61 19.30
N LYS A 212 27.18 0.20 19.02
CA LYS A 212 26.11 -0.14 18.07
C LYS A 212 25.91 0.96 17.05
N THR A 213 25.54 0.54 15.84
CA THR A 213 25.20 1.41 14.72
C THR A 213 23.71 1.25 14.43
N CYS A 214 22.98 2.35 14.29
CA CYS A 214 21.54 2.29 14.02
C CYS A 214 21.16 3.02 12.72
N TRP A 215 20.05 2.59 12.13
CA TRP A 215 19.43 3.18 10.95
C TRP A 215 17.90 3.12 11.08
N THR A 216 17.23 4.01 10.35
CA THR A 216 15.77 3.98 10.27
C THR A 216 15.34 2.97 9.21
N THR A 217 14.37 2.12 9.53
CA THR A 217 13.83 1.08 8.64
C THR A 217 12.31 1.15 8.56
N LEU A 218 11.75 0.55 7.52
CA LEU A 218 10.31 0.38 7.38
C LEU A 218 9.77 -0.64 8.39
N PRO A 219 8.53 -0.47 8.90
CA PRO A 219 7.90 -1.51 9.72
C PRO A 219 7.59 -2.76 8.88
N GLN A 220 7.35 -3.88 9.57
CA GLN A 220 6.74 -5.03 8.91
C GLN A 220 5.34 -4.65 8.45
N PHE A 221 5.01 -4.94 7.20
CA PHE A 221 3.74 -4.48 6.62
C PHE A 221 2.51 -5.06 7.34
N ARG A 222 2.63 -6.26 7.92
CA ARG A 222 1.60 -6.87 8.78
C ARG A 222 1.27 -6.02 10.01
N GLU A 223 2.28 -5.44 10.67
CA GLU A 223 2.07 -4.58 11.83
C GLU A 223 1.30 -3.32 11.42
N LEU A 224 1.68 -2.73 10.29
CA LEU A 224 0.97 -1.59 9.71
C LEU A 224 -0.48 -1.93 9.38
N GLY A 225 -0.73 -3.13 8.85
CA GLY A 225 -2.07 -3.66 8.60
C GLY A 225 -2.94 -3.70 9.84
N TYR A 226 -2.38 -4.09 11.00
CA TYR A 226 -3.10 -4.05 12.27
C TYR A 226 -3.40 -2.62 12.74
N VAL A 227 -2.42 -1.70 12.66
CA VAL A 227 -2.63 -0.29 13.02
C VAL A 227 -3.74 0.34 12.16
N LEU A 228 -3.72 0.11 10.85
CA LEU A 228 -4.77 0.57 9.95
C LEU A 228 -6.12 -0.10 10.24
N LYS A 229 -6.11 -1.36 10.70
CA LYS A 229 -7.35 -2.08 11.03
C LYS A 229 -8.00 -1.51 12.28
N ASP A 230 -7.22 -1.04 13.24
CA ASP A 230 -7.71 -0.31 14.41
C ASP A 230 -8.30 1.04 14.00
N LYS A 231 -7.60 1.80 13.15
CA LYS A 231 -8.14 3.04 12.55
C LYS A 231 -9.42 2.82 11.76
N TYR A 232 -9.59 1.66 11.13
CA TYR A 232 -10.83 1.28 10.46
C TYR A 232 -11.99 1.06 11.45
N ASN A 233 -11.72 0.43 12.60
CA ASN A 233 -12.74 0.20 13.62
C ASN A 233 -13.25 1.54 14.20
N GLU A 234 -12.37 2.54 14.27
CA GLU A 234 -12.65 3.90 14.76
C GLU A 234 -12.96 4.91 13.65
N ALA A 235 -13.15 4.44 12.40
CA ALA A 235 -13.31 5.32 11.25
C ALA A 235 -14.47 6.33 11.44
N VAL A 236 -14.27 7.53 10.92
CA VAL A 236 -15.13 8.69 11.19
C VAL A 236 -16.10 8.93 10.03
N HIS A 237 -17.39 9.04 10.33
CA HIS A 237 -18.39 9.46 9.33
C HIS A 237 -18.24 10.95 9.07
N VAL A 238 -17.98 11.33 7.82
CA VAL A 238 -17.81 12.72 7.41
C VAL A 238 -18.84 13.13 6.36
N GLU A 239 -19.04 14.44 6.23
CA GLU A 239 -19.86 15.03 5.18
C GLU A 239 -19.13 16.18 4.47
N PRO A 240 -19.36 16.38 3.17
CA PRO A 240 -18.72 17.46 2.42
C PRO A 240 -19.29 18.82 2.80
N VAL A 241 -18.40 19.76 3.07
CA VAL A 241 -18.76 21.18 3.14
C VAL A 241 -18.74 21.75 1.72
N ARG A 242 -19.86 22.34 1.30
CA ARG A 242 -19.99 23.01 0.00
C ARG A 242 -19.87 24.51 0.17
N ALA A 243 -19.10 25.17 -0.68
CA ALA A 243 -19.04 26.62 -0.71
C ALA A 243 -20.36 27.19 -1.24
N SER A 244 -20.85 28.29 -0.65
CA SER A 244 -22.15 28.89 -1.00
C SER A 244 -22.27 29.29 -2.48
N ARG A 245 -21.16 29.74 -3.10
CA ARG A 245 -21.14 30.17 -4.51
C ARG A 245 -20.82 29.07 -5.53
N ASN A 246 -20.09 28.04 -5.11
CA ASN A 246 -19.69 26.93 -5.97
C ASN A 246 -20.23 25.65 -5.34
N LYS A 247 -21.17 24.96 -5.99
CA LYS A 247 -21.70 23.65 -5.55
C LYS A 247 -20.64 22.53 -5.38
N ARG A 248 -19.36 22.87 -5.55
CA ARG A 248 -18.19 21.99 -5.37
C ARG A 248 -17.85 21.87 -3.88
N PRO A 249 -17.61 20.64 -3.39
CA PRO A 249 -17.17 20.44 -2.03
C PRO A 249 -15.72 20.93 -1.87
N THR A 250 -15.43 21.63 -0.78
CA THR A 250 -14.10 22.21 -0.51
C THR A 250 -13.30 21.35 0.46
N PHE A 251 -13.93 20.79 1.49
CA PHE A 251 -13.31 19.87 2.44
C PHE A 251 -14.36 19.01 3.15
N LEU A 252 -13.90 18.04 3.93
CA LEU A 252 -14.72 17.14 4.73
C LEU A 252 -14.73 17.58 6.20
N LYS A 253 -15.92 17.53 6.82
CA LYS A 253 -16.08 17.71 8.27
C LYS A 253 -16.70 16.47 8.89
N ILE A 254 -16.46 16.27 10.18
CA ILE A 254 -17.09 15.19 10.94
C ILE A 254 -18.61 15.40 10.95
N LYS A 255 -19.37 14.35 10.64
CA LYS A 255 -20.83 14.36 10.60
C LYS A 255 -21.40 14.30 12.02
N LYS A 256 -21.30 15.41 12.75
CA LYS A 256 -21.89 15.62 14.07
C LYS A 256 -22.72 16.91 14.10
N PRO A 257 -23.86 16.93 14.79
CA PRO A 257 -24.64 18.16 14.97
C PRO A 257 -23.77 19.25 15.60
N LEU A 258 -23.87 20.48 15.07
CA LEU A 258 -23.22 21.69 15.61
C LEU A 258 -21.68 21.66 15.68
N SER A 259 -21.01 20.66 15.10
CA SER A 259 -19.54 20.59 15.03
C SER A 259 -19.03 20.86 13.62
N TYR A 260 -18.02 21.72 13.52
CA TYR A 260 -17.29 21.99 12.27
C TYR A 260 -15.86 21.43 12.32
N ARG A 261 -15.64 20.42 13.17
CA ARG A 261 -14.33 19.81 13.36
C ARG A 261 -13.95 19.00 12.12
N LYS A 262 -12.71 19.19 11.66
CA LYS A 262 -12.09 18.35 10.63
C LYS A 262 -11.60 17.04 11.25
N PRO A 263 -11.62 15.92 10.50
CA PRO A 263 -10.95 14.69 10.92
C PRO A 263 -9.44 14.93 11.07
N MET A 264 -8.77 14.12 11.89
CA MET A 264 -7.31 14.11 11.93
C MET A 264 -6.75 13.54 10.62
N ASP A 265 -5.51 13.89 10.31
CA ASP A 265 -4.80 13.38 9.14
C ASP A 265 -4.57 11.86 9.19
N THR A 266 -4.50 11.27 10.39
CA THR A 266 -4.40 9.81 10.60
C THR A 266 -5.76 9.12 10.79
N ASP A 267 -6.88 9.85 10.74
CA ASP A 267 -8.21 9.24 10.82
C ASP A 267 -8.62 8.66 9.46
N LEU A 268 -9.16 7.44 9.44
CA LEU A 268 -9.88 6.94 8.27
C LEU A 268 -11.29 7.52 8.24
N VAL A 269 -11.71 7.99 7.06
CA VAL A 269 -12.98 8.69 6.87
C VAL A 269 -13.84 8.05 5.80
N TYR A 270 -15.15 8.03 6.04
CA TYR A 270 -16.14 7.51 5.09
C TYR A 270 -17.33 8.47 4.96
N ILE A 271 -18.00 8.47 3.81
CA ILE A 271 -19.15 9.35 3.52
C ILE A 271 -20.47 8.60 3.50
N GLU A 272 -20.44 7.28 3.25
CA GLU A 272 -21.61 6.42 3.13
C GLU A 272 -21.53 5.24 4.10
N LYS A 273 -22.69 4.82 4.63
CA LYS A 273 -22.73 3.63 5.49
C LYS A 273 -22.35 2.39 4.70
N SER A 274 -21.65 1.45 5.34
CA SER A 274 -21.33 0.16 4.73
C SER A 274 -22.63 -0.56 4.29
N PRO A 275 -22.68 -1.11 3.07
CA PRO A 275 -23.82 -1.89 2.60
C PRO A 275 -23.93 -3.23 3.33
N ASN A 276 -25.01 -3.96 3.06
CA ASN A 276 -25.13 -5.33 3.53
C ASN A 276 -24.31 -6.27 2.64
N TYR A 277 -23.30 -6.92 3.21
CA TYR A 277 -22.42 -7.86 2.50
C TYR A 277 -22.89 -9.32 2.51
N CYS A 278 -24.10 -9.60 3.00
CA CYS A 278 -24.62 -10.96 3.12
C CYS A 278 -24.97 -11.61 1.78
N GLU A 279 -25.54 -10.83 0.88
CA GLU A 279 -25.98 -11.24 -0.45
C GLU A 279 -25.07 -10.65 -1.53
N GLU A 280 -25.03 -11.30 -2.68
CA GLU A 280 -24.32 -10.77 -3.84
C GLU A 280 -25.05 -9.52 -4.37
N ASP A 281 -24.29 -8.44 -4.58
CA ASP A 281 -24.81 -7.20 -5.13
C ASP A 281 -23.74 -6.53 -6.01
N PRO A 282 -23.88 -6.58 -7.35
CA PRO A 282 -22.96 -5.94 -8.29
C PRO A 282 -22.91 -4.40 -8.20
N VAL A 283 -23.93 -3.78 -7.60
CA VAL A 283 -24.01 -2.31 -7.44
C VAL A 283 -23.08 -1.87 -6.32
N THR A 284 -23.13 -2.54 -5.17
CA THR A 284 -22.24 -2.25 -4.04
C THR A 284 -20.88 -2.93 -4.15
N GLY A 285 -20.77 -3.98 -4.98
CA GLY A 285 -19.59 -4.81 -5.11
C GLY A 285 -19.50 -5.91 -4.05
N SER A 286 -20.63 -6.25 -3.41
CA SER A 286 -20.73 -7.39 -2.51
C SER A 286 -20.72 -8.69 -3.30
N VAL A 287 -19.89 -9.65 -2.88
CA VAL A 287 -19.85 -11.02 -3.44
C VAL A 287 -20.76 -11.99 -2.69
N GLY A 288 -21.40 -11.53 -1.60
CA GLY A 288 -22.17 -12.37 -0.69
C GLY A 288 -21.31 -13.26 0.22
N THR A 289 -21.99 -13.97 1.12
CA THR A 289 -21.34 -14.90 2.05
C THR A 289 -21.65 -16.37 1.81
N GLN A 290 -22.46 -16.68 0.80
CA GLN A 290 -22.79 -18.06 0.43
C GLN A 290 -21.52 -18.86 0.11
N GLY A 291 -21.46 -20.11 0.60
CA GLY A 291 -20.32 -21.00 0.40
C GLY A 291 -19.06 -20.63 1.21
N ARG A 292 -19.06 -19.52 1.95
CA ARG A 292 -17.88 -19.12 2.73
C ARG A 292 -17.70 -19.98 3.97
N ALA A 293 -16.45 -20.29 4.27
CA ALA A 293 -16.07 -20.96 5.50
C ALA A 293 -16.42 -20.08 6.72
N CYS A 294 -16.94 -20.70 7.78
CA CYS A 294 -17.24 -20.04 9.03
C CYS A 294 -16.77 -20.89 10.21
N ASN A 295 -16.62 -20.24 11.37
CA ASN A 295 -16.20 -20.90 12.59
C ASN A 295 -17.36 -21.00 13.59
N LYS A 296 -17.78 -22.21 13.93
CA LYS A 296 -18.86 -22.46 14.89
C LYS A 296 -18.45 -22.18 16.34
N THR A 297 -17.18 -22.39 16.69
CA THR A 297 -16.68 -22.21 18.07
C THR A 297 -16.20 -20.78 18.36
N ALA A 298 -16.16 -19.92 17.34
CA ALA A 298 -15.79 -18.53 17.50
C ALA A 298 -16.87 -17.72 18.24
N PRO A 299 -16.51 -16.63 18.95
CA PRO A 299 -17.49 -15.72 19.54
C PRO A 299 -18.49 -15.25 18.49
N GLN A 300 -19.75 -14.99 18.89
CA GLN A 300 -20.86 -14.66 17.99
C GLN A 300 -20.51 -13.56 16.95
N ALA A 301 -19.67 -12.58 17.31
CA ALA A 301 -19.19 -11.52 16.42
C ALA A 301 -18.28 -11.98 15.25
N SER A 302 -17.85 -13.24 15.25
CA SER A 302 -17.06 -13.88 14.18
C SER A 302 -17.52 -15.32 13.90
N GLY A 303 -18.67 -15.70 14.48
CA GLY A 303 -19.24 -17.02 14.37
C GLY A 303 -19.98 -17.25 13.05
N CYS A 304 -20.39 -18.50 12.82
CA CYS A 304 -21.21 -18.86 11.67
C CYS A 304 -22.53 -18.07 11.59
N ASP A 305 -23.16 -17.73 12.71
CA ASP A 305 -24.42 -16.98 12.69
C ASP A 305 -24.26 -15.58 12.07
N LEU A 306 -23.15 -14.90 12.39
CA LEU A 306 -22.85 -13.60 11.80
C LEU A 306 -22.40 -13.75 10.34
N MET A 307 -21.48 -14.66 10.04
CA MET A 307 -20.94 -14.84 8.69
C MET A 307 -22.01 -15.29 7.69
N CYS A 308 -22.89 -16.20 8.11
CA CYS A 308 -23.93 -16.77 7.26
C CYS A 308 -25.26 -16.00 7.34
N CYS A 309 -25.29 -14.87 8.06
CA CYS A 309 -26.42 -13.95 8.10
C CYS A 309 -27.75 -14.61 8.48
N GLY A 310 -27.71 -15.61 9.38
CA GLY A 310 -28.89 -16.36 9.82
C GLY A 310 -29.41 -17.42 8.84
N ARG A 311 -28.79 -17.60 7.66
CA ARG A 311 -29.18 -18.66 6.70
C ARG A 311 -28.80 -20.08 7.16
N GLY A 312 -27.98 -20.18 8.20
CA GLY A 312 -27.38 -21.43 8.66
C GLY A 312 -26.15 -21.84 7.83
N TYR A 313 -25.63 -23.03 8.12
CA TYR A 313 -24.41 -23.55 7.50
C TYR A 313 -24.51 -25.06 7.23
N ASN A 314 -23.74 -25.53 6.25
CA ASN A 314 -23.50 -26.94 5.98
C ASN A 314 -22.25 -27.40 6.74
N THR A 315 -22.24 -28.67 7.17
CA THR A 315 -21.10 -29.28 7.85
C THR A 315 -20.47 -30.31 6.94
N HIS A 316 -19.17 -30.15 6.66
CA HIS A 316 -18.36 -31.08 5.89
C HIS A 316 -17.33 -31.72 6.80
N GLN A 317 -17.26 -33.05 6.84
CA GLN A 317 -16.23 -33.78 7.59
C GLN A 317 -15.11 -34.19 6.65
N TYR A 318 -13.86 -33.92 7.03
CA TYR A 318 -12.68 -34.33 6.28
C TYR A 318 -11.57 -34.79 7.22
N ALA A 319 -10.69 -35.65 6.71
CA ALA A 319 -9.49 -36.06 7.43
C ALA A 319 -8.37 -35.06 7.11
N ARG A 320 -8.00 -34.22 8.08
CA ARG A 320 -6.83 -33.35 7.97
C ARG A 320 -5.59 -34.19 8.21
N VAL A 321 -4.69 -34.25 7.23
CA VAL A 321 -3.43 -34.99 7.33
C VAL A 321 -2.27 -34.00 7.41
N TRP A 322 -1.34 -34.21 8.35
CA TRP A 322 -0.15 -33.37 8.48
C TRP A 322 1.05 -34.18 9.00
N GLN A 323 2.24 -33.62 8.81
CA GLN A 323 3.47 -34.18 9.37
C GLN A 323 3.57 -33.84 10.85
N CYS A 324 3.66 -34.84 11.69
CA CYS A 324 3.68 -34.74 13.15
C CYS A 324 4.87 -35.51 13.73
N ASN A 325 5.15 -35.31 15.02
CA ASN A 325 6.20 -36.05 15.74
C ASN A 325 7.55 -36.06 15.02
N CYS A 326 7.89 -34.93 14.39
CA CYS A 326 9.10 -34.76 13.60
C CYS A 326 10.35 -34.83 14.49
N LYS A 327 11.26 -35.74 14.17
CA LYS A 327 12.56 -35.87 14.84
C LYS A 327 13.68 -35.48 13.87
N PHE A 328 14.55 -34.59 14.33
CA PHE A 328 15.77 -34.26 13.62
C PHE A 328 16.81 -35.36 13.87
N HIS A 329 17.35 -35.91 12.79
CA HIS A 329 18.46 -36.86 12.84
C HIS A 329 19.74 -36.12 12.48
N TRP A 330 20.67 -36.06 13.42
CA TRP A 330 22.00 -35.51 13.18
C TRP A 330 22.69 -36.34 12.09
N CYS A 331 23.23 -35.68 11.06
CA CYS A 331 23.38 -36.16 9.65
C CYS A 331 22.18 -35.85 8.71
N CYS A 332 21.54 -34.69 8.98
CA CYS A 332 20.90 -33.77 8.02
C CYS A 332 19.53 -34.13 7.43
N TYR A 333 18.68 -34.86 8.15
CA TYR A 333 17.28 -34.99 7.73
C TYR A 333 16.31 -34.97 8.90
N VAL A 334 15.07 -34.59 8.61
CA VAL A 334 13.95 -34.63 9.54
C VAL A 334 13.07 -35.81 9.14
N LYS A 335 12.81 -36.71 10.08
CA LYS A 335 11.85 -37.80 9.89
C LYS A 335 10.59 -37.48 10.67
N CYS A 336 9.46 -37.39 9.98
CA CYS A 336 8.15 -37.13 10.56
C CYS A 336 7.24 -38.34 10.36
N ASN A 337 6.26 -38.47 11.26
CA ASN A 337 5.13 -39.38 11.06
C ASN A 337 4.01 -38.65 10.32
N THR A 338 3.19 -39.40 9.59
CA THR A 338 1.96 -38.85 9.03
C THR A 338 0.84 -39.04 10.05
N CYS A 339 0.34 -37.94 10.62
CA CYS A 339 -0.83 -37.93 11.49
C CYS A 339 -2.06 -37.52 10.71
N SER A 340 -3.23 -38.00 11.17
CA SER A 340 -4.53 -37.57 10.65
C SER A 340 -5.51 -37.35 11.78
N GLU A 341 -6.33 -36.30 11.65
CA GLU A 341 -7.44 -36.02 12.56
C GLU A 341 -8.71 -35.75 11.75
N ARG A 342 -9.86 -36.20 12.27
CA ARG A 342 -11.16 -35.86 11.70
C ARG A 342 -11.51 -34.44 12.11
N THR A 343 -11.63 -33.54 11.15
CA THR A 343 -11.99 -32.14 11.38
C THR A 343 -13.28 -31.81 10.64
N GLU A 344 -14.08 -30.91 11.21
CA GLU A 344 -15.28 -30.38 10.59
C GLU A 344 -14.99 -29.00 9.98
N MET A 345 -15.50 -28.76 8.77
CA MET A 345 -15.54 -27.45 8.13
C MET A 345 -16.99 -27.04 7.94
N TYR A 346 -17.31 -25.82 8.36
CA TYR A 346 -18.64 -25.25 8.22
C TYR A 346 -18.65 -24.22 7.10
N THR A 347 -19.63 -24.29 6.21
CA THR A 347 -19.79 -23.38 5.07
C THR A 347 -21.19 -22.77 5.06
N CYS A 348 -21.29 -21.47 4.80
CA CYS A 348 -22.59 -20.80 4.79
C CYS A 348 -23.48 -21.30 3.66
N LYS A 349 -24.78 -21.45 3.97
CA LYS A 349 -25.81 -21.84 2.99
C LYS A 349 -26.09 -20.73 1.98
#